data_AF-A0A9X9A6B1-F1
#
_entry.id   AF-A0A9X9A6B1-F1
#
_cell.length_a   1.000
_cell.length_b   1.000
_cell.length_c   1.000
_cell.angle_alpha   90.00
_cell.angle_beta   90.00
_cell.angle_gamma   90.00
#
_symmetry.space_group_name_H-M   'P 1'
#
loop_
_entity.id
_entity.type
_entity.pdbx_description
1 polymer ?
#
loop_
_entity_poly.entity_id
_entity_poly.type
_entity_poly.pdbx_seq_one_letter_code
_entity_poly.pdbx_strand_id
1 'polypeptide(L)'
;MYDHLSDHAKKSISKKEFTEKYQKIYEGIGANNLKVKMKGENTKDKELFLFEVKMDTDVGSVSFIHEAKLVKDKESWKIDWTP
;
A
#
# COMPACT_ATOMS: atom_id res chain seq x y z
N MET A 1 6.35 -1.35 -6.32
CA MET A 1 5.60 -0.48 -5.37
C MET A 1 6.45 0.71 -4.93
N TYR A 2 7.62 0.51 -4.29
CA TYR A 2 8.48 1.59 -3.79
C TYR A 2 8.72 2.77 -4.77
N ASP A 3 8.91 2.49 -6.05
CA ASP A 3 9.19 3.55 -7.05
C ASP A 3 7.99 4.52 -7.27
N HIS A 4 6.79 4.11 -6.88
CA HIS A 4 5.56 4.91 -6.89
C HIS A 4 5.33 5.72 -5.61
N LEU A 5 6.21 5.62 -4.61
CA LEU A 5 6.14 6.44 -3.41
C LEU A 5 6.53 7.90 -3.70
N SER A 6 5.92 8.82 -2.94
CA SER A 6 6.25 10.25 -2.95
C SER A 6 7.68 10.49 -2.49
N ASP A 7 8.28 11.61 -2.88
CA ASP A 7 9.59 12.02 -2.36
C ASP A 7 9.57 12.20 -0.83
N HIS A 8 8.43 12.57 -0.25
CA HIS A 8 8.22 12.61 1.20
C HIS A 8 8.31 11.21 1.82
N ALA A 9 7.55 10.24 1.32
CA ALA A 9 7.56 8.87 1.83
C ALA A 9 8.95 8.22 1.69
N LYS A 10 9.66 8.45 0.59
CA LYS A 10 11.02 7.92 0.35
C LYS A 10 12.09 8.50 1.29
N LYS A 11 11.83 9.61 1.98
CA LYS A 11 12.71 10.11 3.06
C LYS A 11 12.56 9.31 4.35
N SER A 12 11.42 8.65 4.55
CA SER A 12 11.11 7.89 5.77
C SER A 12 11.61 6.45 5.75
N ILE A 13 11.86 5.89 4.56
CA ILE A 13 12.31 4.51 4.39
C ILE A 13 13.11 4.35 3.10
N SER A 14 14.21 3.58 3.14
CA SER A 14 14.94 3.22 1.92
C SER A 14 14.25 2.12 1.12
N LYS A 15 14.63 1.97 -0.17
CA LYS A 15 14.12 0.88 -1.02
C LYS A 15 14.41 -0.50 -0.44
N LYS A 16 15.60 -0.66 0.16
CA LYS A 16 16.04 -1.91 0.77
C LYS A 16 15.18 -2.25 1.98
N GLU A 17 15.06 -1.33 2.94
CA GLU A 17 14.25 -1.52 4.14
C GLU A 17 12.77 -1.76 3.80
N PHE A 18 12.23 -1.00 2.85
CA PHE A 18 10.87 -1.17 2.37
C PHE A 18 10.65 -2.58 1.83
N THR A 19 11.52 -3.04 0.93
CA THR A 19 11.38 -4.35 0.28
C THR A 19 11.56 -5.47 1.28
N GLU A 20 12.58 -5.40 2.14
CA GLU A 20 12.84 -6.41 3.19
C GLU A 20 11.71 -6.49 4.22
N LYS A 21 11.13 -5.35 4.64
CA LYS A 21 9.99 -5.31 5.58
C LYS A 21 8.80 -6.09 5.01
N TYR A 22 8.35 -5.74 3.81
CA TYR A 22 7.16 -6.37 3.23
C TYR A 22 7.41 -7.80 2.77
N GLN A 23 8.63 -8.14 2.34
CA GLN A 23 9.01 -9.52 2.08
C GLN A 23 8.87 -10.37 3.35
N LYS A 24 9.48 -9.95 4.47
CA LYS A 24 9.39 -10.67 5.75
C LYS A 24 7.95 -10.82 6.25
N ILE A 25 7.12 -9.77 6.14
CA ILE A 25 5.72 -9.83 6.57
C ILE A 25 4.93 -10.83 5.72
N TYR A 26 5.02 -10.73 4.39
CA TYR A 26 4.22 -11.58 3.50
C TYR A 26 4.70 -13.03 3.50
N GLU A 27 6.00 -13.29 3.57
CA GLU A 27 6.53 -14.64 3.77
C GLU A 27 6.11 -15.19 5.15
N GLY A 28 6.19 -14.38 6.20
CA GLY A 28 5.89 -14.80 7.57
C GLY A 28 4.42 -15.15 7.82
N ILE A 29 3.50 -14.68 6.99
CA ILE A 29 2.08 -15.06 7.06
C ILE A 29 1.66 -16.03 5.94
N GLY A 30 2.59 -16.48 5.10
CA GLY A 30 2.27 -17.34 3.95
C GLY A 30 1.34 -16.67 2.93
N ALA A 31 1.47 -15.35 2.74
CA ALA A 31 0.57 -14.57 1.89
C ALA A 31 0.63 -15.04 0.44
N ASN A 32 -0.53 -15.36 -0.12
CA ASN A 32 -0.69 -15.68 -1.54
C ASN A 32 -2.02 -15.15 -2.07
N ASN A 33 -2.23 -15.24 -3.39
CA ASN A 33 -3.45 -14.79 -4.07
C ASN A 33 -3.86 -13.33 -3.74
N LEU A 34 -2.88 -12.44 -3.52
CA LEU A 34 -3.14 -11.04 -3.20
C LEU A 34 -3.88 -10.35 -4.34
N LYS A 35 -5.05 -9.79 -4.02
CA LYS A 35 -5.93 -9.03 -4.91
C LYS A 35 -6.21 -7.67 -4.29
N VAL A 36 -6.14 -6.64 -5.13
CA VAL A 36 -6.47 -5.26 -4.75
C VAL A 36 -7.63 -4.78 -5.60
N LYS A 37 -8.66 -4.20 -4.97
CA LYS A 37 -9.82 -3.64 -5.66
C LYS A 37 -10.09 -2.22 -5.17
N MET A 38 -10.07 -1.25 -6.08
CA MET A 38 -10.47 0.12 -5.77
C MET A 38 -11.96 0.16 -5.38
N LYS A 39 -12.27 0.86 -4.30
CA LYS A 39 -13.62 1.09 -3.80
C LYS A 39 -14.12 2.51 -4.12
N GLY A 40 -13.20 3.46 -4.32
CA GLY A 40 -13.50 4.84 -4.69
C GLY A 40 -12.65 5.85 -3.93
N GLU A 41 -13.04 7.11 -4.00
CA GLU A 41 -12.49 8.20 -3.17
C GLU A 41 -13.16 8.20 -1.80
N ASN A 42 -12.43 8.63 -0.76
CA ASN A 42 -13.03 8.89 0.53
C ASN A 42 -13.94 10.13 0.42
N THR A 43 -15.17 9.99 0.90
CA THR A 43 -16.20 11.05 0.86
C THR A 43 -15.82 12.34 1.60
N LYS A 44 -14.87 12.28 2.53
CA LYS A 44 -14.44 13.42 3.36
C LYS A 44 -13.14 14.07 2.87
N ASP A 45 -12.26 13.30 2.25
CA ASP A 45 -10.97 13.77 1.73
C ASP A 45 -10.71 13.14 0.36
N LYS A 46 -10.76 13.97 -0.68
CA LYS A 46 -10.59 13.53 -2.08
C LYS A 46 -9.16 13.09 -2.40
N GLU A 47 -8.20 13.36 -1.53
CA GLU A 47 -6.83 12.86 -1.68
C GLU A 47 -6.66 11.43 -1.13
N LEU A 48 -7.64 10.94 -0.37
CA LEU A 48 -7.66 9.58 0.18
C LEU A 48 -8.48 8.66 -0.72
N PHE A 49 -7.87 7.56 -1.14
CA PHE A 49 -8.49 6.54 -1.96
C PHE A 49 -8.68 5.26 -1.17
N LEU A 50 -9.89 4.72 -1.21
CA LEU A 50 -10.25 3.47 -0.56
C LEU A 50 -9.99 2.29 -1.51
N PHE A 51 -9.30 1.28 -1.00
CA PHE A 51 -9.09 0.02 -1.69
C PHE A 51 -9.28 -1.15 -0.74
N GLU A 52 -9.83 -2.24 -1.26
CA GLU A 52 -9.95 -3.50 -0.56
C GLU A 52 -8.80 -4.41 -0.96
N VAL A 53 -8.14 -4.99 0.03
CA VAL A 53 -7.14 -6.04 -0.14
C VAL A 53 -7.74 -7.35 0.31
N LYS A 54 -7.58 -8.37 -0.52
CA LYS A 54 -7.89 -9.76 -0.21
C LYS A 54 -6.66 -10.62 -0.47
N MET A 55 -6.36 -11.55 0.43
CA MET A 55 -5.28 -12.51 0.26
C MET A 55 -5.58 -13.77 1.07
N ASP A 56 -4.94 -14.86 0.69
CA ASP A 56 -4.92 -16.08 1.49
C ASP A 56 -3.62 -16.11 2.31
N THR A 57 -3.70 -16.66 3.51
CA THR A 57 -2.58 -16.83 4.45
C THR A 57 -2.58 -18.27 4.97
N ASP A 58 -1.53 -18.67 5.69
CA ASP A 58 -1.45 -20.02 6.29
C ASP A 58 -2.58 -20.30 7.29
N VAL A 59 -3.22 -19.25 7.82
CA VAL A 59 -4.31 -19.34 8.81
C VAL A 59 -5.70 -19.08 8.18
N GLY A 60 -5.77 -18.93 6.85
CA GLY A 60 -7.00 -18.70 6.11
C GLY A 60 -7.04 -17.37 5.35
N SER A 61 -8.17 -17.06 4.73
CA SER A 61 -8.33 -15.85 3.92
C SER A 61 -8.57 -14.61 4.78
N VAL A 62 -7.92 -13.50 4.43
CA VAL A 62 -8.12 -12.20 5.07
C VAL A 62 -8.61 -11.16 4.05
N SER A 63 -9.43 -10.23 4.52
CA SER A 63 -9.99 -9.14 3.71
C SER A 63 -10.11 -7.88 4.55
N PHE A 64 -9.55 -6.78 4.07
CA PHE A 64 -9.64 -5.48 4.75
C PHE A 64 -9.70 -4.33 3.75
N ILE A 65 -10.27 -3.21 4.17
CA ILE A 65 -10.30 -1.96 3.41
C ILE A 65 -9.25 -1.02 4.01
N HIS A 66 -8.45 -0.41 3.16
CA HIS A 66 -7.42 0.55 3.55
C HIS A 66 -7.53 1.82 2.72
N GLU A 67 -7.02 2.92 3.29
CA GLU A 67 -6.88 4.21 2.63
C GLU A 67 -5.45 4.41 2.11
N ALA A 68 -5.30 4.97 0.92
CA ALA A 68 -4.04 5.46 0.40
C ALA A 68 -4.18 6.94 0.06
N LYS A 69 -3.24 7.76 0.54
CA LYS A 69 -3.15 9.17 0.14
C LYS A 69 -2.36 9.29 -1.16
N LEU A 70 -2.94 9.96 -2.16
CA LEU A 70 -2.24 10.32 -3.38
C LEU A 70 -1.87 11.80 -3.39
N VAL A 71 -0.61 12.09 -3.68
CA VAL A 71 -0.09 13.45 -3.81
C VAL A 71 0.49 13.66 -5.21
N LYS A 72 0.31 14.86 -5.76
CA LYS A 72 0.89 15.23 -7.05
C LYS A 72 2.35 15.60 -6.85
N ASP A 73 3.25 14.75 -7.34
CA ASP A 73 4.69 14.98 -7.29
C ASP A 73 5.20 15.28 -8.71
N LYS A 74 5.54 16.56 -8.93
CA LYS A 74 5.87 17.13 -10.24
C LYS A 74 4.75 16.86 -11.25
N GLU A 75 4.97 15.92 -12.16
CA GLU A 75 4.07 15.56 -13.26
C GLU A 75 3.33 14.24 -13.06
N SER A 76 3.51 13.56 -11.91
CA SER A 76 2.92 12.24 -11.67
C SER A 76 2.28 12.14 -10.29
N TRP A 77 1.17 11.40 -10.20
CA TRP A 77 0.58 11.03 -8.92
C TRP A 77 1.43 9.96 -8.23
N LYS A 78 1.73 10.18 -6.95
CA LYS A 78 2.53 9.30 -6.10
C LYS A 78 1.78 8.96 -4.82
N ILE A 79 2.13 7.82 -4.23
CA ILE A 79 1.55 7.35 -2.97
C ILE A 79 2.32 8.00 -1.83
N ASP A 80 1.62 8.75 -0.99
CA ASP A 80 2.17 9.28 0.26
C ASP A 80 2.05 8.21 1.36
N TRP A 81 2.95 7.23 1.25
CA TRP A 81 3.00 6.08 2.14
C TRP A 81 3.55 6.45 3.51
N THR A 82 2.95 5.87 4.55
CA THR A 82 3.42 5.90 5.93
C THR A 82 3.70 4.48 6.43
N PRO A 83 4.75 4.27 7.25
CA PRO A 83 5.14 2.96 7.78
C PRO A 83 4.09 2.17 8.54
#